data_AF-A0A8X6XPR2-F1
#
_entry.id   AF-A0A8X6XPR2-F1
#
_cell.length_a   1.000
_cell.length_b   1.000
_cell.length_c   1.000
_cell.angle_alpha   90.00
_cell.angle_beta   90.00
_cell.angle_gamma   90.00
#
_symmetry.space_group_name_H-M   'P 1'
#
loop_
_entity.id
_entity.type
_entity.pdbx_description
1 polymer ?
#
loop_
_entity_poly.entity_id
_entity_poly.type
_entity_poly.pdbx_seq_one_letter_code
_entity_poly.pdbx_strand_id
1 'polypeptide(L)'
;MNASLLVISNRKFLKKLRSNQGSRKNSITSPSRRPVRLRNVISGHESVETLFLKATETVQCSPTRCMGSIMAGPSKRPTGTPRPKDEILKHAKHFFDQYFSSIKR
;
A
#
# COMPACT_ATOMS: atom_id res chain seq x y z
N MET A 1 -34.69 0.10 16.68
CA MET A 1 -33.71 -0.55 15.78
C MET A 1 -32.33 -0.14 16.26
N ASN A 2 -31.69 -0.92 17.14
CA ASN A 2 -30.42 -0.53 17.76
C ASN A 2 -29.29 -1.38 17.18
N ALA A 3 -28.48 -0.77 16.31
CA ALA A 3 -27.25 -1.36 15.82
C ALA A 3 -26.21 -1.35 16.95
N SER A 4 -25.90 -2.53 17.48
CA SER A 4 -24.83 -2.71 18.46
C SER A 4 -23.48 -2.61 17.75
N LEU A 5 -22.77 -1.50 17.98
CA LEU A 5 -21.35 -1.35 17.67
C LEU A 5 -20.54 -2.21 18.64
N LEU A 6 -20.07 -3.37 18.20
CA LEU A 6 -19.05 -4.16 18.90
C LEU A 6 -17.68 -3.49 18.72
N VAL A 7 -17.38 -2.53 19.59
CA VAL A 7 -16.02 -1.99 19.74
C VAL A 7 -15.21 -3.02 20.52
N ILE A 8 -14.32 -3.76 19.83
CA ILE A 8 -13.35 -4.63 20.50
C ILE A 8 -12.31 -3.74 21.19
N SER A 9 -12.57 -3.40 22.44
CA SER A 9 -11.64 -2.65 23.32
C SER A 9 -10.55 -3.59 23.83
N ASN A 10 -9.46 -3.73 23.07
CA ASN A 10 -8.29 -4.47 23.53
C ASN A 10 -7.31 -3.53 24.25
N ARG A 11 -7.55 -3.26 25.54
CA ARG A 11 -6.83 -2.29 26.38
C ARG A 11 -5.31 -2.52 26.48
N LYS A 12 -4.80 -3.70 26.12
CA LYS A 12 -3.36 -4.01 26.14
C LYS A 12 -2.57 -3.39 24.98
N PHE A 13 -3.22 -3.07 23.86
CA PHE A 13 -2.54 -2.53 22.67
C PHE A 13 -2.21 -1.02 22.82
N LEU A 14 -3.06 -0.25 23.50
CA LEU A 14 -2.93 1.21 23.60
C LEU A 14 -1.71 1.70 24.40
N LYS A 15 -1.16 0.90 25.32
CA LYS A 15 -0.08 1.37 26.21
C LYS A 15 1.30 1.45 25.53
N LYS A 16 1.50 0.80 24.38
CA LYS A 16 2.82 0.74 23.72
C LYS A 16 3.11 1.95 22.80
N LEU A 17 2.10 2.77 22.49
CA LEU A 17 2.21 3.87 21.51
C LEU A 17 2.66 5.23 22.07
N ARG A 18 2.92 5.36 23.38
CA ARG A 18 3.11 6.68 24.02
C ARG A 18 4.53 7.17 24.27
N SER A 19 5.58 6.46 23.85
CA SER A 19 6.96 6.92 24.13
C SER A 19 7.91 6.74 22.94
N ASN A 20 7.86 7.71 22.01
CA ASN A 20 9.03 8.30 21.34
C ASN A 20 8.57 9.23 20.20
N GLN A 21 8.52 10.54 20.45
CA GLN A 21 8.48 11.55 19.39
C GLN A 21 9.85 12.22 19.31
N GLY A 22 10.69 11.74 18.40
CA GLY A 22 11.93 12.38 17.98
C GLY A 22 11.82 12.78 16.51
N SER A 23 12.08 14.06 16.24
CA SER A 23 11.99 14.69 14.91
C SER A 23 12.93 14.01 13.90
N ARG A 24 12.41 13.50 12.78
CA ARG A 24 13.21 12.97 11.66
C ARG A 24 12.63 13.40 10.32
N LYS A 25 13.52 13.95 9.48
CA LYS A 25 13.26 14.38 8.10
C LYS A 25 12.82 13.16 7.27
N ASN A 26 11.65 13.24 6.62
CA ASN A 26 11.05 12.12 5.87
C ASN A 26 11.53 12.07 4.42
N SER A 27 12.61 11.33 4.15
CA SER A 27 12.82 10.72 2.85
C SER A 27 12.03 9.41 2.78
N ILE A 28 10.97 9.37 1.97
CA ILE A 28 10.15 8.18 1.77
C ILE A 28 10.99 7.16 0.97
N THR A 29 11.43 6.09 1.62
CA THR A 29 12.00 4.92 0.95
C THR A 29 11.19 3.69 1.34
N SER A 30 10.84 2.90 0.33
CA SER A 30 9.87 1.80 0.29
C SER A 30 10.07 0.68 1.33
N PRO A 31 9.03 -0.16 1.58
CA PRO A 31 9.14 -1.33 2.45
C PRO A 31 10.12 -2.34 1.84
N SER A 32 10.70 -3.21 2.66
CA SER A 32 11.80 -4.12 2.33
C SER A 32 11.71 -4.71 0.91
N ARG A 33 12.79 -4.60 0.12
CA ARG A 33 12.96 -5.18 -1.23
C ARG A 33 13.08 -6.72 -1.20
N ARG A 34 12.27 -7.41 -0.41
CA ARG A 34 12.34 -8.86 -0.19
C ARG A 34 10.95 -9.47 -0.33
N PRO A 35 10.81 -10.63 -0.97
CA PRO A 35 9.55 -11.37 -1.03
C PRO A 35 8.91 -11.54 0.35
N VAL A 36 7.57 -11.52 0.41
CA VAL A 36 6.81 -11.63 1.65
C VAL A 36 6.10 -12.98 1.71
N ARG A 37 6.15 -13.66 2.87
CA ARG A 37 5.39 -14.90 3.08
C ARG A 37 3.97 -14.56 3.55
N LEU A 38 2.98 -15.11 2.86
CA LEU A 38 1.58 -15.05 3.24
C LEU A 38 1.14 -16.41 3.77
N ARG A 39 0.28 -16.40 4.79
CA ARG A 39 -0.28 -17.61 5.38
C ARG A 39 -1.79 -17.47 5.51
N ASN A 40 -2.50 -18.45 4.98
CA ASN A 40 -3.92 -18.63 5.29
C ASN A 40 -4.03 -19.22 6.70
N VAL A 41 -4.70 -18.51 7.60
CA VAL A 41 -4.83 -18.91 9.01
C VAL A 41 -5.76 -20.12 9.17
N ILE A 42 -6.73 -20.29 8.27
CA ILE A 42 -7.73 -21.37 8.32
C ILE A 42 -7.15 -22.66 7.76
N SER A 43 -6.63 -22.62 6.53
CA SER A 43 -6.10 -23.82 5.86
C SER A 43 -4.63 -24.12 6.21
N GLY A 44 -3.93 -23.16 6.80
CA GLY A 44 -2.48 -23.25 7.02
C GLY A 44 -1.64 -23.08 5.76
N HIS A 45 -2.24 -22.97 4.57
CA HIS A 45 -1.53 -22.84 3.30
C HIS A 45 -0.65 -21.59 3.27
N GLU A 46 0.58 -21.72 2.79
CA GLU A 46 1.53 -20.63 2.66
C GLU A 46 1.88 -20.35 1.20
N SER A 47 2.08 -19.07 0.88
CA SER A 47 2.55 -18.63 -0.43
C SER A 47 3.57 -17.51 -0.28
N VAL A 48 4.41 -17.32 -1.31
CA VAL A 48 5.40 -16.24 -1.34
C VAL A 48 4.94 -15.19 -2.34
N GLU A 49 4.68 -13.99 -1.85
CA GLU A 49 4.25 -12.83 -2.61
C GLU A 49 5.49 -12.06 -3.11
N THR A 50 5.66 -12.02 -4.42
CA THR A 50 6.78 -11.35 -5.10
C THR A 50 6.32 -10.20 -6.00
N LEU A 51 5.03 -10.15 -6.37
CA LEU A 51 4.51 -9.20 -7.35
C LEU A 51 4.53 -7.78 -6.79
N PHE A 52 4.30 -7.61 -5.49
CA PHE A 52 4.34 -6.30 -4.83
C PHE A 52 5.68 -5.55 -5.03
N LEU A 53 6.78 -6.25 -5.33
CA LEU A 53 8.08 -5.63 -5.63
C LEU A 53 8.06 -4.81 -6.92
N LYS A 54 7.10 -5.07 -7.82
CA LYS A 54 6.87 -4.31 -9.05
C LYS A 54 5.86 -3.17 -8.85
N ALA A 55 5.31 -2.98 -7.66
CA ALA A 55 4.36 -1.91 -7.40
C ALA A 55 5.04 -0.54 -7.55
N THR A 56 4.50 0.28 -8.45
CA THR A 56 4.99 1.64 -8.72
C THR A 56 4.22 2.70 -7.92
N GLU A 57 3.02 2.34 -7.45
CA GLU A 57 2.17 3.25 -6.70
C GLU A 57 2.45 3.20 -5.20
N THR A 58 2.46 4.38 -4.59
CA THR A 58 2.57 4.52 -3.14
C THR A 58 1.25 4.19 -2.46
N VAL A 59 1.30 3.37 -1.42
CA VAL A 59 0.17 3.13 -0.51
C VAL A 59 0.14 4.18 0.60
N GLN A 60 -1.03 4.37 1.22
CA GLN A 60 -1.20 5.30 2.35
C GLN A 60 -0.75 4.68 3.68
N CYS A 61 0.44 4.08 3.69
CA CYS A 61 1.02 3.45 4.87
C CYS A 61 2.45 3.96 5.04
N SER A 62 2.83 4.24 6.28
CA SER A 62 4.19 4.52 6.70
C SER A 62 4.69 3.39 7.62
N PRO A 63 5.99 3.34 7.93
CA PRO A 63 6.52 2.38 8.90
C PRO A 63 5.90 2.49 10.30
N THR A 64 5.30 3.64 10.64
CA THR A 64 4.72 3.92 11.97
C THR A 64 3.20 3.91 11.98
N ARG A 65 2.52 4.01 10.82
CA ARG A 65 1.06 4.09 10.73
C ARG A 65 0.55 3.46 9.43
N CYS A 66 -0.48 2.62 9.53
CA CYS A 66 -1.19 2.06 8.39
C CYS A 66 -2.57 2.74 8.25
N MET A 67 -2.92 3.22 7.05
CA MET A 67 -4.23 3.80 6.74
C MET A 67 -5.06 2.92 5.80
N GLY A 68 -4.82 1.60 5.80
CA GLY A 68 -5.46 0.68 4.85
C GLY A 68 -6.99 0.59 4.93
N SER A 69 -7.62 1.04 6.03
CA SER A 69 -9.08 1.05 6.19
C SER A 69 -9.75 2.35 5.72
N ILE A 70 -9.00 3.33 5.22
CA ILE A 70 -9.55 4.60 4.74
C ILE A 70 -9.95 4.47 3.27
N MET A 71 -11.25 4.64 2.98
CA MET A 71 -11.82 4.42 1.65
C MET A 71 -11.54 5.54 0.65
N ALA A 72 -11.63 6.80 1.10
CA ALA A 72 -11.40 7.96 0.25
C ALA A 72 -10.02 8.55 0.56
N GLY A 73 -9.10 8.38 -0.38
CA GLY A 73 -7.81 9.04 -0.36
C GLY A 73 -7.87 10.43 -0.99
N PRO A 74 -6.94 11.33 -0.66
CA PRO A 74 -6.73 12.51 -1.47
C PRO A 74 -6.44 12.06 -2.91
N SER A 75 -7.15 12.67 -3.87
CA SER A 75 -6.81 12.50 -5.28
C SER A 75 -5.37 12.95 -5.48
N LYS A 76 -4.54 12.11 -6.10
CA LYS A 76 -3.20 12.51 -6.60
C LYS A 76 -3.28 13.66 -7.62
N ARG A 77 -4.50 13.82 -8.16
CA ARG A 77 -5.01 14.57 -9.30
C ARG A 77 -5.91 15.80 -9.11
N PRO A 78 -5.54 17.05 -9.38
CA PRO A 78 -6.55 18.09 -9.52
C PRO A 78 -7.45 17.81 -10.73
N THR A 79 -8.77 17.88 -10.54
CA THR A 79 -9.76 17.68 -11.61
C THR A 79 -9.52 18.68 -12.74
N GLY A 80 -9.64 18.23 -14.00
CA GLY A 80 -9.56 19.11 -15.17
C GLY A 80 -8.14 19.46 -15.65
N THR A 81 -7.09 19.18 -14.87
CA THR A 81 -5.72 19.30 -15.40
C THR A 81 -5.45 18.17 -16.40
N PRO A 82 -4.53 18.27 -17.37
CA PRO A 82 -4.00 17.11 -18.10
C PRO A 82 -2.84 16.42 -17.37
N ARG A 83 -2.53 15.16 -17.69
CA ARG A 83 -1.28 14.52 -17.25
C ARG A 83 -0.10 15.01 -18.10
N PRO A 84 1.08 15.22 -17.51
CA PRO A 84 2.26 15.62 -18.27
C PRO A 84 2.67 14.53 -19.27
N LYS A 85 3.20 14.96 -20.43
CA LYS A 85 3.55 14.06 -21.54
C LYS A 85 4.54 12.96 -21.11
N ASP A 86 5.56 13.32 -20.33
CA ASP A 86 6.60 12.39 -19.90
C ASP A 86 6.06 11.25 -19.01
N GLU A 87 5.10 11.58 -18.13
CA GLU A 87 4.42 10.59 -17.30
C GLU A 87 3.58 9.64 -18.16
N ILE A 88 2.86 10.18 -19.15
CA ILE A 88 2.06 9.38 -20.08
C ILE A 88 2.97 8.43 -20.86
N LEU A 89 4.07 8.92 -21.42
CA LEU A 89 5.00 8.11 -22.21
C LEU A 89 5.59 6.96 -21.37
N LYS A 90 5.99 7.25 -20.12
CA LYS A 90 6.50 6.24 -19.19
C LYS A 90 5.46 5.15 -18.91
N HIS A 91 4.22 5.55 -18.61
CA HIS A 91 3.14 4.60 -18.33
C HIS A 91 2.74 3.79 -19.56
N ALA A 92 2.65 4.43 -20.73
CA ALA A 92 2.31 3.78 -21.99
C ALA A 92 3.35 2.72 -22.36
N LYS A 93 4.64 3.04 -22.27
CA LYS A 93 5.72 2.07 -22.51
C LYS A 93 5.61 0.87 -21.56
N HIS A 94 5.50 1.12 -20.26
CA HIS A 94 5.40 0.06 -19.25
C HIS A 94 4.18 -0.85 -19.49
N PHE A 95 3.04 -0.28 -19.91
CA PHE A 95 1.86 -1.05 -20.28
C PHE A 95 2.09 -1.93 -21.51
N PHE A 96 2.68 -1.39 -22.58
CA PHE A 96 2.97 -2.18 -23.78
C PHE A 96 3.98 -3.30 -23.50
N ASP A 97 5.03 -3.03 -22.72
CA ASP A 97 6.00 -4.05 -22.30
C ASP A 97 5.29 -5.21 -21.56
N GLN A 98 4.35 -4.90 -20.66
CA GLN A 98 3.54 -5.92 -19.98
C GLN A 98 2.62 -6.68 -20.95
N TYR A 99 1.96 -5.96 -21.87
CA TYR A 99 1.06 -6.55 -22.85
C TYR A 99 1.79 -7.58 -23.73
N PHE A 100 2.89 -7.19 -24.36
CA PHE A 100 3.67 -8.08 -25.23
C PHE A 100 4.27 -9.26 -24.44
N SER A 101 4.77 -9.00 -23.23
CA SER A 101 5.23 -10.06 -22.33
C SER A 101 4.13 -11.08 -21.98
N SER A 102 2.88 -10.64 -21.79
CA SER A 102 1.76 -11.53 -21.45
C SER A 102 1.31 -12.43 -22.59
N ILE A 103 1.48 -11.98 -23.84
CA ILE A 103 1.10 -12.73 -25.05
C ILE A 103 2.26 -13.51 -25.67
N LYS A 104 3.42 -13.57 -24.99
CA LYS A 104 4.65 -14.24 -25.45
C LYS A 104 5.13 -13.77 -26.84
N ARG A 105 5.01 -12.47 -27.12
CA ARG A 105 5.59 -11.84 -28.31
C ARG A 105 6.79 -11.00 -27.93
#